data_AF-A0A1R4IZD7-F1
#
_entry.id   AF-A0A1R4IZD7-F1
#
_cell.length_a   1.000
_cell.length_b   1.000
_cell.length_c   1.000
_cell.angle_alpha   90.00
_cell.angle_beta   90.00
_cell.angle_gamma   90.00
#
_symmetry.space_group_name_H-M   'P 1'
#
loop_
_entity.id
_entity.type
_entity.pdbx_description
1 polymer ?
#
loop_
_entity_poly.entity_id
_entity_poly.type
_entity_poly.pdbx_seq_one_letter_code
_entity_poly.pdbx_strand_id
1 'polypeptide(L)'
;MATQLHIYDNWIYFINAEDEFSLYKMDLNGNDVQSVHAEFTTDLAVYNNQLIISSSEEERDLKTIIRDTPGNYHSTIMNEEMRDLVKWADYYYYIGENEGLYRVKTTLESEPEVLVEYNISNFTIMEQGIFYSLYRRSSMYLEEDNGVYQMDFEGKESLSIKSMIQ
;
A
#
# COMPACT_ATOMS: atom_id res chain seq x y z
N MET A 1 10.34 -16.49 -7.14
CA MET A 1 8.90 -16.41 -6.82
C MET A 1 8.53 -14.94 -6.74
N ALA A 2 7.40 -14.52 -7.32
CA ALA A 2 6.91 -13.17 -7.12
C ALA A 2 6.12 -13.06 -5.81
N THR A 3 6.35 -12.02 -5.01
CA THR A 3 5.61 -11.78 -3.76
C THR A 3 4.46 -10.80 -3.94
N GLN A 4 4.57 -9.89 -4.91
CA GLN A 4 3.55 -8.92 -5.28
C GLN A 4 3.63 -8.63 -6.77
N LEU A 5 2.49 -8.29 -7.37
CA LEU A 5 2.37 -8.01 -8.79
C LEU A 5 1.33 -6.91 -9.04
N HIS A 6 1.67 -5.92 -9.84
CA HIS A 6 0.75 -4.91 -10.35
C HIS A 6 0.77 -4.92 -11.89
N ILE A 7 -0.39 -4.70 -12.50
CA ILE A 7 -0.52 -4.54 -13.95
C ILE A 7 -0.87 -3.09 -14.23
N TYR A 8 -0.09 -2.45 -15.10
CA TYR A 8 -0.38 -1.10 -15.56
C TYR A 8 -0.02 -0.97 -17.04
N ASP A 9 -0.97 -0.48 -17.83
CA ASP A 9 -0.90 -0.46 -19.30
C ASP A 9 -0.51 -1.83 -19.87
N ASN A 10 0.63 -1.95 -20.55
CA ASN A 10 1.11 -3.20 -21.17
C ASN A 10 2.22 -3.91 -20.36
N TRP A 11 2.39 -3.53 -19.09
CA TRP A 11 3.46 -4.05 -18.24
C TRP A 11 2.93 -4.72 -16.98
N ILE A 12 3.61 -5.80 -16.59
CA ILE A 12 3.52 -6.46 -15.31
C ILE A 12 4.72 -5.99 -14.48
N TYR A 13 4.49 -5.36 -13.33
CA TYR A 13 5.50 -5.01 -12.34
C TYR A 13 5.45 -6.01 -11.20
N PHE A 14 6.59 -6.52 -10.74
CA PHE A 14 6.62 -7.55 -9.71
C PHE A 14 7.90 -7.54 -8.87
N ILE A 15 7.76 -7.88 -7.59
CA ILE A 15 8.89 -8.08 -6.67
C ILE A 15 9.37 -9.52 -6.77
N ASN A 16 10.65 -9.71 -7.05
CA ASN A 16 11.27 -11.03 -7.19
C ASN A 16 11.97 -11.46 -5.88
N ALA A 17 11.33 -12.32 -5.09
CA ALA A 17 11.89 -12.83 -3.85
C ALA A 17 13.09 -13.77 -4.03
N GLU A 18 13.37 -14.25 -5.26
CA GLU A 18 14.59 -15.03 -5.54
C GLU A 18 15.80 -14.15 -5.82
N ASP A 19 15.59 -12.85 -6.07
CA ASP A 19 16.62 -11.88 -6.40
C ASP A 19 16.57 -10.72 -5.40
N GLU A 20 16.75 -11.05 -4.12
CA GLU A 20 16.86 -10.10 -3.00
C GLU A 20 15.68 -9.12 -2.91
N PHE A 21 14.48 -9.56 -3.31
CA PHE A 21 13.26 -8.73 -3.35
C PHE A 21 13.40 -7.50 -4.26
N SER A 22 14.18 -7.62 -5.33
CA SER A 22 14.30 -6.59 -6.37
C SER A 22 13.02 -6.44 -7.19
N LEU A 23 12.75 -5.23 -7.67
CA LEU A 23 11.60 -4.91 -8.52
C LEU A 23 11.94 -5.02 -10.01
N TYR A 24 11.10 -5.76 -10.72
CA TYR A 24 11.17 -5.98 -12.15
C TYR A 24 9.88 -5.56 -12.85
N LYS A 25 9.97 -5.43 -14.17
CA LYS A 25 8.80 -5.41 -15.05
C LYS A 25 8.99 -6.33 -16.26
N MET A 26 7.89 -6.78 -16.84
CA MET A 26 7.87 -7.57 -18.08
C MET A 26 6.59 -7.27 -18.87
N ASP A 27 6.56 -7.61 -20.15
CA ASP A 27 5.35 -7.48 -20.95
C ASP A 27 4.24 -8.43 -20.46
N LEU A 28 3.00 -8.23 -20.93
CA LEU A 28 1.85 -9.07 -20.54
C LEU A 28 1.98 -10.55 -20.97
N ASN A 29 2.90 -10.87 -21.87
CA ASN A 29 3.19 -12.22 -22.33
C ASN A 29 4.34 -12.88 -21.56
N GLY A 30 4.93 -12.18 -20.58
CA GLY A 30 6.06 -12.66 -19.78
C GLY A 30 7.42 -12.53 -20.45
N ASN A 31 7.55 -11.74 -21.52
CA ASN A 31 8.82 -11.44 -22.18
C ASN A 31 9.36 -10.07 -21.75
N ASP A 32 10.55 -9.71 -22.24
CA ASP A 32 11.19 -8.41 -22.03
C ASP A 32 11.31 -8.04 -20.53
N VAL A 33 11.86 -8.97 -19.75
CA VAL A 33 12.10 -8.77 -18.32
C VAL A 33 13.18 -7.70 -18.13
N GLN A 34 12.84 -6.63 -17.43
CA GLN A 34 13.69 -5.47 -17.18
C GLN A 34 13.75 -5.18 -15.68
N SER A 35 14.94 -4.94 -15.15
CA SER A 35 15.10 -4.43 -13.79
C SER A 35 14.58 -2.99 -13.71
N VAL A 36 13.77 -2.72 -12.69
CA VAL A 36 13.21 -1.39 -12.41
C VAL A 36 13.90 -0.78 -11.20
N HIS A 37 14.13 -1.59 -10.17
CA HIS A 37 14.87 -1.22 -8.97
C HIS A 37 15.54 -2.47 -8.39
N ALA A 38 16.87 -2.46 -8.37
CA ALA A 38 17.69 -3.61 -7.97
C ALA A 38 18.02 -3.61 -6.46
N GLU A 39 17.18 -2.98 -5.64
CA GLU A 39 17.34 -2.94 -4.18
C GLU A 39 16.09 -3.54 -3.52
N PHE A 40 16.21 -3.85 -2.24
CA PHE A 40 15.19 -4.51 -1.45
C PHE A 40 13.87 -3.72 -1.46
N THR A 41 12.84 -4.31 -2.05
CA THR A 41 11.50 -3.72 -2.18
C THR A 41 10.49 -4.56 -1.41
N THR A 42 9.77 -3.96 -0.47
CA THR A 42 8.74 -4.63 0.34
C THR A 42 7.34 -4.44 -0.22
N ASP A 43 7.09 -3.31 -0.89
CA ASP A 43 5.79 -2.99 -1.48
C ASP A 43 5.95 -2.14 -2.74
N LEU A 44 4.97 -2.22 -3.63
CA LEU A 44 4.90 -1.42 -4.84
C LEU A 44 3.46 -1.00 -5.15
N ALA A 45 3.29 0.14 -5.80
CA ALA A 45 2.03 0.51 -6.41
C ALA A 45 2.25 1.29 -7.70
N VAL A 46 1.38 1.07 -8.70
CA VAL A 46 1.50 1.73 -10.01
C VAL A 46 0.22 2.47 -10.34
N TYR A 47 0.30 3.79 -10.51
CA TYR A 47 -0.85 4.68 -10.75
C TYR A 47 -0.53 5.73 -11.81
N ASN A 48 -1.28 5.77 -12.91
CA ASN A 48 -1.17 6.82 -13.94
C ASN A 48 0.28 7.18 -14.31
N ASN A 49 1.11 6.15 -14.54
CA ASN A 49 2.54 6.25 -14.88
C ASN A 49 3.49 6.60 -13.71
N GLN A 50 2.98 6.66 -12.48
CA GLN A 50 3.76 6.77 -11.24
C GLN A 50 3.97 5.39 -10.65
N LEU A 51 5.20 5.08 -10.28
CA LEU A 51 5.56 3.88 -9.53
C LEU A 51 5.95 4.31 -8.12
N ILE A 52 5.29 3.79 -7.11
CA ILE A 52 5.62 4.05 -5.72
C ILE A 52 6.16 2.77 -5.14
N ILE A 53 7.26 2.85 -4.40
CA ILE A 53 7.87 1.68 -3.79
C ILE A 53 8.18 1.97 -2.32
N SER A 54 7.97 0.96 -1.48
CA SER A 54 8.58 0.93 -0.16
C SER A 54 9.84 0.07 -0.26
N SER A 55 11.00 0.66 0.02
CA SER A 55 12.30 0.02 -0.20
C SER A 55 13.32 0.43 0.84
N SER A 56 14.41 -0.33 0.97
CA SER A 56 15.52 0.05 1.82
C SER A 56 16.87 -0.21 1.16
N GLU A 57 17.84 0.65 1.47
CA GLU A 57 19.26 0.41 1.14
C GLU A 57 19.88 -0.63 2.09
N GLU A 58 19.38 -0.71 3.33
CA GLU A 58 19.71 -1.74 4.32
C GLU A 58 18.42 -2.26 4.97
N GLU A 59 18.32 -3.55 5.35
CA GLU A 59 17.11 -4.17 5.93
C GLU A 59 16.50 -3.42 7.16
N ARG A 60 17.21 -2.45 7.74
CA ARG A 60 16.81 -1.74 8.97
C ARG A 60 16.37 -0.28 8.78
N ASP A 61 16.50 0.28 7.58
CA ASP A 61 16.15 1.67 7.26
C ASP A 61 15.15 1.72 6.09
N LEU A 62 13.97 1.14 6.28
CA LEU A 62 12.88 1.17 5.29
C LEU A 62 12.39 2.60 5.06
N LYS A 63 12.31 2.99 3.78
CA LYS A 63 11.84 4.31 3.32
C LYS A 63 10.88 4.14 2.16
N THR A 64 9.94 5.05 2.02
CA THR A 64 9.06 5.06 0.85
C THR A 64 9.58 6.06 -0.19
N ILE A 65 9.85 5.54 -1.38
CA ILE A 65 10.36 6.27 -2.53
C ILE A 65 9.25 6.33 -3.59
N ILE A 66 8.86 7.54 -4.00
CA ILE A 66 7.98 7.71 -5.15
C ILE A 66 8.84 7.91 -6.40
N ARG A 67 8.71 6.98 -7.34
CA ARG A 67 9.36 6.99 -8.65
C ARG A 67 8.35 7.45 -9.70
N ASP A 68 8.33 8.74 -9.98
CA ASP A 68 7.55 9.26 -11.09
C ASP A 68 8.22 8.89 -12.42
N THR A 69 7.69 7.84 -13.05
CA THR A 69 8.07 7.30 -14.36
C THR A 69 9.39 6.52 -14.47
N PRO A 70 9.48 5.52 -15.38
CA PRO A 70 10.76 4.91 -15.74
C PRO A 70 11.70 5.97 -16.31
N GLY A 71 12.78 6.29 -15.59
CA GLY A 71 13.86 7.15 -16.08
C GLY A 71 13.94 8.55 -15.45
N ASN A 72 13.00 8.97 -14.60
CA ASN A 72 13.15 10.20 -13.79
C ASN A 72 13.01 9.88 -12.31
N TYR A 73 14.15 9.90 -11.62
CA TYR A 73 14.26 9.62 -10.19
C TYR A 73 13.91 10.88 -9.41
N HIS A 74 12.76 10.90 -8.75
CA HIS A 74 12.46 11.90 -7.72
C HIS A 74 12.61 11.29 -6.33
N SER A 75 12.99 12.15 -5.40
CA SER A 75 13.43 11.89 -4.02
C SER A 75 12.41 11.14 -3.15
N THR A 76 12.92 10.51 -2.09
CA THR A 76 12.15 10.03 -0.93
C THR A 76 11.07 11.04 -0.55
N ILE A 77 9.80 10.61 -0.51
CA ILE A 77 8.72 11.48 -0.03
C ILE A 77 8.58 11.34 1.48
N MET A 78 8.71 10.12 2.01
CA MET A 78 8.60 9.87 3.45
C MET A 78 9.57 8.79 3.93
N ASN A 79 10.02 8.96 5.16
CA ASN A 79 10.89 8.02 5.86
C ASN A 79 10.06 7.05 6.72
N GLU A 80 9.03 6.45 6.10
CA GLU A 80 8.13 5.46 6.71
C GLU A 80 7.94 4.29 5.74
N GLU A 81 7.81 3.08 6.28
CA GLU A 81 7.35 1.91 5.53
C GLU A 81 5.87 2.07 5.18
N MET A 82 5.50 1.76 3.94
CA MET A 82 4.11 1.76 3.49
C MET A 82 3.75 0.38 2.97
N ARG A 83 2.77 -0.25 3.61
CA ARG A 83 2.21 -1.53 3.19
C ARG A 83 0.83 -1.34 2.56
N ASP A 84 0.48 -2.17 1.59
CA ASP A 84 -0.83 -2.20 0.92
C ASP A 84 -1.22 -0.83 0.32
N LEU A 85 -0.28 -0.20 -0.38
CA LEU A 85 -0.39 1.20 -0.80
C LEU A 85 -1.43 1.43 -1.90
N VAL A 86 -2.40 2.31 -1.62
CA VAL A 86 -3.45 2.73 -2.55
C VAL A 86 -3.44 4.23 -2.81
N LYS A 87 -3.36 4.65 -4.07
CA LYS A 87 -3.59 6.05 -4.46
C LYS A 87 -5.06 6.26 -4.80
N TRP A 88 -5.69 7.21 -4.16
CA TRP A 88 -7.05 7.64 -4.47
C TRP A 88 -7.16 9.17 -4.42
N ALA A 89 -7.58 9.76 -5.53
CA ALA A 89 -7.56 11.22 -5.72
C ALA A 89 -6.18 11.83 -5.36
N ASP A 90 -6.18 12.77 -4.41
CA ASP A 90 -5.01 13.53 -3.95
C ASP A 90 -4.33 12.90 -2.72
N TYR A 91 -4.65 11.65 -2.39
CA TYR A 91 -4.09 10.95 -1.23
C TYR A 91 -3.46 9.60 -1.61
N TYR A 92 -2.39 9.27 -0.89
CA TYR A 92 -1.91 7.91 -0.69
C TYR A 92 -2.49 7.38 0.61
N TYR A 93 -3.05 6.19 0.57
CA TYR A 93 -3.55 5.43 1.70
C TYR A 93 -2.69 4.19 1.87
N TYR A 94 -2.37 3.85 3.10
CA TYR A 94 -1.45 2.75 3.37
C TYR A 94 -1.65 2.22 4.78
N ILE A 95 -1.18 1.00 4.99
CA ILE A 95 -0.96 0.44 6.30
C ILE A 95 0.46 0.84 6.74
N GLY A 96 0.52 1.62 7.80
CA GLY A 96 1.76 2.22 8.31
C GLY A 96 2.14 1.64 9.67
N GLU A 97 2.75 2.49 10.50
CA GLU A 97 3.12 2.11 11.87
C GLU A 97 1.96 1.48 12.66
N ASN A 98 2.29 0.52 13.52
CA ASN A 98 1.32 -0.22 14.37
C ASN A 98 0.19 -0.94 13.60
N GLU A 99 0.38 -1.20 12.30
CA GLU A 99 -0.66 -1.78 11.42
C GLU A 99 -1.92 -0.91 11.32
N GLY A 100 -1.80 0.40 11.58
CA GLY A 100 -2.89 1.36 11.44
C GLY A 100 -3.14 1.72 9.98
N LEU A 101 -4.31 2.29 9.69
CA LEU A 101 -4.63 2.85 8.37
C LEU A 101 -4.34 4.35 8.36
N TYR A 102 -3.48 4.78 7.45
CA TYR A 102 -3.02 6.15 7.30
C TYR A 102 -3.42 6.69 5.92
N ARG A 103 -3.48 8.02 5.81
CA ARG A 103 -3.46 8.72 4.54
C ARG A 103 -2.48 9.89 4.55
N VAL A 104 -1.86 10.19 3.42
CA VAL A 104 -1.03 11.38 3.24
C VAL A 104 -1.35 12.01 1.89
N LYS A 105 -1.31 13.35 1.81
CA LYS A 105 -1.50 14.02 0.52
C LYS A 105 -0.37 13.66 -0.44
N THR A 106 -0.70 13.58 -1.73
CA THR A 106 0.27 13.26 -2.79
C THR A 106 1.29 14.37 -3.05
N THR A 107 1.15 15.52 -2.38
CA THR A 107 2.09 16.64 -2.42
C THR A 107 3.33 16.36 -1.59
N LEU A 108 4.50 16.71 -2.12
CA LEU A 108 5.78 16.68 -1.42
C LEU A 108 5.65 17.49 -0.09
N GLU A 109 6.21 16.95 1.01
CA GLU A 109 6.24 17.57 2.36
C GLU A 109 4.93 17.49 3.17
N SER A 110 4.05 16.53 2.91
CA SER A 110 2.81 16.34 3.68
C SER A 110 3.01 15.38 4.85
N GLU A 111 2.44 15.70 6.01
CA GLU A 111 2.41 14.80 7.17
C GLU A 111 1.28 13.76 7.04
N PRO A 112 1.50 12.51 7.45
CA PRO A 112 0.45 11.50 7.52
C PRO A 112 -0.68 11.84 8.51
N GLU A 113 -1.90 11.48 8.13
CA GLU A 113 -3.11 11.50 8.96
C GLU A 113 -3.49 10.05 9.31
N VAL A 114 -3.76 9.78 10.59
CA VAL A 114 -4.25 8.46 11.03
C VAL A 114 -5.77 8.39 10.84
N LEU A 115 -6.25 7.38 10.12
CA LEU A 115 -7.68 7.09 9.97
C LEU A 115 -8.13 5.99 10.93
N VAL A 116 -7.30 4.98 11.16
CA VAL A 116 -7.58 3.88 12.10
C VAL A 116 -6.32 3.57 12.90
N GLU A 117 -6.38 3.70 14.23
CA GLU A 117 -5.26 3.42 15.14
C GLU A 117 -5.08 1.93 15.49
N TYR A 118 -6.08 1.10 15.17
CA TYR A 118 -6.05 -0.34 15.45
C TYR A 118 -5.42 -1.11 14.29
N ASN A 119 -4.83 -2.27 14.61
CA ASN A 119 -4.28 -3.17 13.61
C ASN A 119 -5.35 -3.57 12.59
N ILE A 120 -5.19 -3.13 11.35
CA ILE A 120 -5.97 -3.60 10.21
C ILE A 120 -5.17 -4.64 9.43
N SER A 121 -5.86 -5.59 8.82
CA SER A 121 -5.21 -6.62 8.00
C SER A 121 -5.11 -6.20 6.53
N ASN A 122 -6.19 -5.63 5.99
CA ASN A 122 -6.30 -5.18 4.60
C ASN A 122 -7.29 -4.02 4.52
N PHE A 123 -7.18 -3.23 3.45
CA PHE A 123 -8.21 -2.26 3.10
C PHE A 123 -8.40 -2.17 1.58
N THR A 124 -9.50 -1.54 1.18
CA THR A 124 -9.73 -1.16 -0.21
C THR A 124 -10.53 0.14 -0.26
N ILE A 125 -10.38 0.87 -1.35
CA ILE A 125 -11.03 2.17 -1.54
C ILE A 125 -11.92 2.09 -2.76
N MET A 126 -13.16 2.54 -2.59
CA MET A 126 -14.17 2.60 -3.63
C MET A 126 -14.88 3.96 -3.57
N GLU A 127 -15.70 4.27 -4.57
CA GLU A 127 -16.44 5.55 -4.61
C GLU A 127 -17.29 5.80 -3.36
N GLN A 128 -17.83 4.73 -2.77
CA GLN A 128 -18.67 4.79 -1.57
C GLN A 128 -17.89 4.87 -0.25
N GLY A 129 -16.56 4.89 -0.28
CA GLY A 129 -15.71 5.04 0.90
C GLY A 129 -14.64 3.96 1.04
N ILE A 130 -14.13 3.84 2.26
CA ILE A 130 -13.00 2.98 2.59
C ILE A 130 -13.51 1.75 3.34
N PHE A 131 -13.12 0.57 2.86
CA PHE A 131 -13.48 -0.72 3.43
C PHE A 131 -12.24 -1.35 4.03
N TYR A 132 -12.32 -1.81 5.27
CA TYR A 132 -11.16 -2.40 5.95
C TYR A 132 -11.58 -3.52 6.90
N SER A 133 -10.63 -4.39 7.23
CA SER A 133 -10.83 -5.46 8.20
C SER A 133 -9.83 -5.35 9.35
N LEU A 134 -10.30 -5.54 10.58
CA LEU A 134 -9.44 -5.54 11.76
C LEU A 134 -8.67 -6.86 11.89
N TYR A 135 -7.46 -6.80 12.44
CA TYR A 135 -6.68 -7.97 12.82
C TYR A 135 -7.20 -8.55 14.14
N ARG A 136 -7.33 -9.87 14.21
CA ARG A 136 -7.75 -10.55 15.43
C ARG A 136 -6.63 -10.47 16.46
N ARG A 137 -6.78 -9.67 17.51
CA ARG A 137 -6.08 -9.97 18.77
C ARG A 137 -6.77 -11.18 19.40
N SER A 138 -6.05 -12.29 19.58
CA SER A 138 -6.54 -13.40 20.41
C SER A 138 -6.55 -12.98 21.88
N SER A 139 -7.44 -12.05 22.25
CA SER A 139 -7.80 -11.81 23.62
C SER A 139 -8.97 -12.72 23.93
N MET A 140 -8.85 -13.56 24.96
CA MET A 140 -9.93 -14.44 25.45
C MET A 140 -11.15 -13.67 25.99
N TYR A 141 -11.19 -12.34 25.85
CA TYR A 141 -12.16 -11.48 26.54
C TYR A 141 -12.80 -10.38 25.70
N LEU A 142 -12.57 -10.33 24.38
CA LEU A 142 -13.25 -9.37 23.53
C LEU A 142 -13.85 -10.10 22.33
N GLU A 143 -15.19 -10.14 22.29
CA GLU A 143 -15.98 -10.48 21.09
C GLU A 143 -15.85 -9.34 20.06
N GLU A 144 -14.64 -8.99 19.65
CA GLU A 144 -14.47 -8.01 18.58
C GLU A 144 -14.74 -8.71 17.25
N ASP A 145 -15.80 -8.21 16.61
CA ASP A 145 -16.44 -8.77 15.44
C ASP A 145 -15.43 -8.84 14.28
N ASN A 146 -15.26 -10.04 13.70
CA ASN A 146 -14.45 -10.27 12.49
C ASN A 146 -15.18 -9.68 11.27
N GLY A 147 -15.46 -8.39 11.33
CA GLY A 147 -16.24 -7.65 10.36
C GLY A 147 -15.36 -6.98 9.31
N VAL A 148 -15.97 -6.72 8.16
CA VAL A 148 -15.51 -5.66 7.28
C VAL A 148 -16.23 -4.40 7.74
N TYR A 149 -15.46 -3.34 7.91
CA TYR A 149 -15.92 -2.02 8.32
C TYR A 149 -15.90 -1.12 7.10
N GLN A 150 -16.84 -0.19 7.06
CA GLN A 150 -16.86 0.90 6.08
C GLN A 150 -16.76 2.22 6.83
N MET A 151 -15.97 3.15 6.30
CA MET A 151 -15.92 4.55 6.75
C MET A 151 -15.90 5.48 5.53
N ASP A 152 -16.20 6.76 5.76
CA ASP A 152 -16.02 7.79 4.75
C ASP A 152 -14.53 8.13 4.54
N PHE A 153 -14.24 8.96 3.55
CA PHE A 153 -12.85 9.33 3.23
C PHE A 153 -12.17 10.17 4.31
N GLU A 154 -12.94 10.79 5.22
CA GLU A 154 -12.46 11.62 6.33
C GLU A 154 -12.25 10.80 7.62
N GLY A 155 -12.38 9.48 7.55
CA GLY A 155 -12.21 8.58 8.69
C GLY A 155 -13.40 8.58 9.66
N LYS A 156 -14.57 9.06 9.24
CA LYS A 156 -15.79 9.12 10.06
C LYS A 156 -16.77 8.00 9.68
N GLU A 157 -17.70 7.75 10.59
CA GLU A 157 -18.82 6.80 10.42
C GLU A 157 -18.39 5.35 10.17
N SER A 158 -17.51 4.80 11.03
CA SER A 158 -17.16 3.37 10.97
C SER A 158 -18.34 2.49 11.39
N LEU A 159 -18.87 1.72 10.43
CA LEU A 159 -19.94 0.76 10.65
C LEU A 159 -19.51 -0.64 10.21
N SER A 160 -19.73 -1.65 11.05
CA SER A 160 -19.61 -3.05 10.65
C SER A 160 -20.67 -3.36 9.60
N ILE A 161 -20.25 -3.85 8.44
CA ILE A 161 -21.13 -4.14 7.29
C ILE A 161 -22.13 -5.26 7.62
N LYS A 162 -21.81 -6.13 8.59
CA LYS A 162 -22.78 -7.14 9.09
C LYS A 162 -24.06 -6.51 9.65
N SER A 163 -24.00 -5.27 10.15
CA SER A 163 -25.18 -4.58 10.69
C SER A 163 -26.10 -3.98 9.61
N MET A 164 -25.64 -3.90 8.35
CA MET A 164 -26.38 -3.27 7.24
C MET A 164 -27.17 -4.26 6.37
N ILE A 165 -27.01 -5.57 6.59
CA ILE A 165 -27.79 -6.62 5.89
C ILE A 165 -28.85 -7.11 6.88
N GLN A 166 -30.03 -6.48 6.87
CA GLN A 166 -31.21 -6.90 7.64
C GLN A 166 -32.44 -6.96 6.75
#